data_AF-A0A1M5EW48-F1
#
_entry.id   AF-A0A1M5EW48-F1
#
_cell.length_a   1.000
_cell.length_b   1.000
_cell.length_c   1.000
_cell.angle_alpha   90.00
_cell.angle_beta   90.00
_cell.angle_gamma   90.00
#
_symmetry.space_group_name_H-M   'P 1'
#
loop_
_entity.id
_entity.type
_entity.pdbx_description
1 polymer ?
#
loop_
_entity_poly.entity_id
_entity_poly.type
_entity_poly.pdbx_seq_one_letter_code
_entity_poly.pdbx_strand_id
1 'polypeptide(L)'
;MIQRIQSIWLLLVAAFCAITFRFPFANGDYLKDTVPASVPLEATTTIWLSIITVVTGALGFVTIFLFDNRKLQLKLCYLGIFLSIILLSMYFIEMTNFGNSVIALWCIFHFAILGSYILAARGIWKDEKLIRSMDRLR
;
A
#
# COMPACT_ATOMS: atom_id res chain seq x y z
N MET A 1 -11.98 19.50 3.54
CA MET A 1 -12.34 18.92 4.87
C MET A 1 -11.48 17.67 5.12
N ILE A 2 -10.35 17.81 5.81
CA ILE A 2 -9.45 16.68 6.19
C ILE A 2 -10.11 15.74 7.21
N GLN A 3 -11.17 16.18 7.88
CA GLN A 3 -11.83 15.51 9.01
C GLN A 3 -12.85 14.44 8.59
N ARG A 4 -12.49 13.59 7.61
CA ARG A 4 -13.29 12.41 7.26
C ARG A 4 -12.44 11.15 7.39
N ILE A 5 -13.09 10.04 7.71
CA ILE A 5 -12.41 8.77 8.02
C ILE A 5 -11.56 8.24 6.85
N GLN A 6 -11.87 8.61 5.59
CA GLN A 6 -11.01 8.25 4.44
C GLN A 6 -9.60 8.84 4.51
N SER A 7 -9.43 10.05 5.05
CA SER A 7 -8.11 10.69 5.16
C SER A 7 -7.21 9.92 6.11
N ILE A 8 -7.80 9.33 7.17
CA ILE A 8 -7.09 8.49 8.15
C ILE A 8 -6.62 7.20 7.47
N TRP A 9 -7.46 6.55 6.67
CA TRP A 9 -7.06 5.35 5.93
C TRP A 9 -5.93 5.65 4.92
N LEU A 10 -6.00 6.78 4.21
CA LEU A 10 -4.94 7.20 3.28
C LEU A 10 -3.64 7.59 4.01
N LEU A 11 -3.73 8.16 5.22
CA LEU A 11 -2.57 8.45 6.05
C LEU A 11 -1.93 7.16 6.56
N LEU A 12 -2.74 6.17 6.95
CA LEU A 12 -2.26 4.83 7.35
C LEU A 12 -1.53 4.13 6.21
N VAL A 13 -1.99 4.26 4.96
CA VAL A 13 -1.24 3.77 3.79
C VAL A 13 0.17 4.35 3.76
N ALA A 14 0.31 5.68 3.87
CA ALA A 14 1.61 6.34 3.84
C ALA A 14 2.50 5.89 5.02
N ALA A 15 1.92 5.79 6.23
CA ALA A 15 2.63 5.34 7.41
C ALA A 15 3.11 3.88 7.29
N PHE A 16 2.25 2.97 6.84
CA PHE A 16 2.61 1.57 6.65
C PHE A 16 3.66 1.40 5.55
N CYS A 17 3.55 2.13 4.43
CA CYS A 17 4.61 2.13 3.41
C CYS A 17 5.95 2.64 3.95
N ALA A 18 5.96 3.59 4.88
CA ALA A 18 7.20 4.06 5.51
C ALA A 18 7.79 3.00 6.47
N ILE A 19 6.92 2.33 7.23
CA ILE A 19 7.31 1.26 8.16
C ILE A 19 7.94 0.08 7.41
N THR A 20 7.42 -0.31 6.24
CA THR A 20 7.96 -1.45 5.46
C THR A 20 9.39 -1.24 4.93
N PHE A 21 9.96 -0.02 5.00
CA PHE A 21 11.39 0.20 4.74
C PHE A 21 12.31 -0.32 5.85
N ARG A 22 11.78 -0.48 7.06
CA ARG A 22 12.58 -0.92 8.22
C ARG A 22 12.24 -2.32 8.70
N PHE A 23 11.08 -2.84 8.29
CA PHE A 23 10.56 -4.13 8.73
C PHE A 23 10.45 -5.11 7.56
N PRO A 24 11.03 -6.32 7.67
CA PRO A 24 11.06 -7.30 6.58
C PRO A 24 9.72 -7.95 6.33
N PHE A 25 9.44 -8.24 5.08
CA PHE A 25 8.33 -9.09 4.65
C PHE A 25 8.60 -10.57 4.94
N ALA A 26 9.82 -11.03 4.68
CA ALA A 26 10.28 -12.39 4.95
C ALA A 26 11.77 -12.36 5.30
N ASN A 27 12.28 -13.44 5.90
CA ASN A 27 13.71 -13.66 6.07
C ASN A 27 14.07 -14.99 5.41
N GLY A 28 15.19 -15.05 4.71
CA GLY A 28 15.63 -16.28 4.05
C GLY A 28 17.06 -16.20 3.58
N ASP A 29 17.59 -17.31 3.08
CA ASP A 29 18.93 -17.35 2.51
C ASP A 29 18.84 -17.12 1.01
N TYR A 30 19.65 -16.22 0.44
CA TYR A 30 19.68 -16.06 -1.00
C TYR A 30 20.18 -17.34 -1.67
N LEU A 31 19.42 -17.88 -2.63
CA LEU A 31 19.81 -19.08 -3.37
C LEU A 31 21.08 -18.88 -4.21
N LYS A 32 21.44 -17.63 -4.48
CA LYS A 32 22.64 -17.24 -5.24
C LYS A 32 23.92 -17.26 -4.40
N ASP A 33 23.81 -17.16 -3.08
CA ASP A 33 24.97 -16.99 -2.21
C ASP A 33 25.57 -18.34 -1.83
N THR A 34 26.89 -18.44 -1.90
CA THR A 34 27.65 -19.67 -1.61
C THR A 34 27.73 -19.97 -0.11
N VAL A 35 27.43 -18.97 0.72
CA VAL A 35 27.35 -19.07 2.18
C VAL A 35 25.93 -18.71 2.60
N PRO A 36 25.18 -19.60 3.29
CA PRO A 36 23.85 -19.27 3.79
C PRO A 36 23.97 -18.19 4.85
N ALA A 37 23.43 -17.02 4.53
CA ALA A 37 23.23 -15.92 5.45
C ALA A 37 21.79 -15.47 5.34
N SER A 38 21.06 -15.47 6.45
CA SER A 38 19.67 -15.03 6.45
C SER A 38 19.63 -13.53 6.21
N VAL A 39 19.11 -13.13 5.05
CA VAL A 39 18.95 -11.73 4.66
C VAL A 39 17.46 -11.36 4.76
N PRO A 40 17.13 -10.18 5.31
CA PRO A 40 15.76 -9.68 5.31
C PRO A 40 15.31 -9.29 3.89
N LEU A 41 14.15 -9.80 3.48
CA LEU A 41 13.41 -9.32 2.30
C LEU A 41 12.60 -8.08 2.71
N GLU A 42 13.13 -6.91 2.40
CA GLU A 42 12.59 -5.59 2.75
C GLU A 42 12.25 -4.78 1.50
N ALA A 43 11.63 -3.61 1.68
CA ALA A 43 11.37 -2.70 0.56
C ALA A 43 12.66 -2.25 -0.15
N THR A 44 13.81 -2.32 0.53
CA THR A 44 15.15 -1.95 0.03
C THR A 44 15.83 -3.06 -0.76
N THR A 45 15.29 -4.28 -0.76
CA THR A 45 15.91 -5.45 -1.37
C THR A 45 16.15 -5.29 -2.87
N THR A 46 15.19 -4.70 -3.58
CA THR A 46 15.37 -4.32 -4.99
C THR A 46 14.96 -2.87 -5.20
N ILE A 47 15.63 -2.20 -6.13
CA ILE A 47 15.30 -0.81 -6.48
C ILE A 47 13.84 -0.67 -6.93
N TRP A 48 13.29 -1.69 -7.59
CA TRP A 48 11.91 -1.70 -8.03
C TRP A 48 10.91 -1.81 -6.87
N LEU A 49 11.18 -2.65 -5.86
CA LEU A 49 10.36 -2.73 -4.64
C LEU A 49 10.35 -1.38 -3.90
N SER A 50 11.52 -0.73 -3.81
CA SER A 50 11.64 0.59 -3.19
C SER A 50 10.81 1.63 -3.93
N ILE A 51 10.99 1.74 -5.26
CA ILE A 51 10.27 2.71 -6.09
C ILE A 51 8.76 2.52 -5.95
N ILE A 52 8.26 1.28 -6.09
CA ILE A 52 6.82 1.01 -6.04
C ILE A 52 6.27 1.26 -4.64
N THR A 53 7.02 0.96 -3.59
CA THR A 53 6.62 1.26 -2.20
C THR A 53 6.51 2.76 -1.97
N VAL A 54 7.51 3.55 -2.41
CA VAL A 54 7.46 5.02 -2.32
C VAL A 54 6.29 5.58 -3.11
N VAL A 55 6.11 5.15 -4.37
CA VAL A 55 5.01 5.61 -5.22
C VAL A 55 3.66 5.26 -4.58
N THR A 56 3.50 4.07 -4.04
CA THR A 56 2.25 3.64 -3.37
C THR A 56 1.96 4.47 -2.12
N GLY A 57 2.98 4.76 -1.29
CA GLY A 57 2.82 5.62 -0.12
C GLY A 57 2.55 7.09 -0.47
N ALA A 58 3.32 7.64 -1.43
CA ALA A 58 3.19 9.01 -1.91
C ALA A 58 1.83 9.24 -2.57
N LEU A 59 1.33 8.28 -3.35
CA LEU A 59 -0.01 8.33 -3.93
C LEU A 59 -1.06 8.49 -2.82
N GLY A 60 -0.97 7.70 -1.76
CA GLY A 60 -1.90 7.76 -0.61
C GLY A 60 -1.86 9.13 0.05
N PHE A 61 -0.66 9.65 0.31
CA PHE A 61 -0.44 10.96 0.90
C PHE A 61 -0.98 12.11 0.04
N VAL A 62 -0.65 12.14 -1.26
CA VAL A 62 -1.15 13.16 -2.21
C VAL A 62 -2.67 13.10 -2.31
N THR A 63 -3.25 11.90 -2.30
CA THR A 63 -4.70 11.68 -2.39
C THR A 63 -5.46 12.30 -1.21
N ILE A 64 -4.82 12.57 -0.07
CA ILE A 64 -5.44 13.28 1.07
C ILE A 64 -5.75 14.74 0.68
N PHE A 65 -4.87 15.40 -0.06
CA PHE A 65 -5.01 16.81 -0.43
C PHE A 65 -5.99 17.03 -1.59
N LEU A 66 -6.34 15.98 -2.33
CA LEU A 66 -7.31 16.03 -3.44
C LEU A 66 -8.78 15.98 -2.96
N PHE A 67 -9.06 16.48 -1.76
CA PHE A 67 -10.39 16.41 -1.13
C PHE A 67 -11.48 17.17 -1.90
N ASP A 68 -11.11 18.15 -2.72
CA ASP A 68 -12.07 18.89 -3.56
C ASP A 68 -12.58 18.08 -4.74
N ASN A 69 -11.79 17.12 -5.25
CA ASN A 69 -12.15 16.32 -6.40
C ASN A 69 -12.31 14.84 -6.02
N ARG A 70 -13.47 14.51 -5.44
CA ARG A 70 -13.82 13.16 -4.95
C ARG A 70 -13.76 12.09 -6.04
N LYS A 71 -14.15 12.41 -7.27
CA LYS A 71 -14.05 11.49 -8.41
C LYS A 71 -12.60 11.13 -8.71
N LEU A 72 -11.71 12.12 -8.68
CA LEU A 72 -10.28 11.89 -8.85
C LEU A 72 -9.71 11.13 -7.65
N GLN A 73 -10.09 11.50 -6.42
CA GLN A 73 -9.69 10.82 -5.20
C GLN A 73 -10.03 9.32 -5.24
N LEU A 74 -11.24 8.98 -5.70
CA LEU A 74 -11.68 7.60 -5.85
C LEU A 74 -10.87 6.83 -6.91
N LYS A 75 -10.59 7.46 -8.07
CA LYS A 75 -9.73 6.87 -9.12
C LYS A 75 -8.31 6.61 -8.60
N LEU A 76 -7.74 7.53 -7.85
CA LEU A 76 -6.42 7.37 -7.23
C LEU A 76 -6.42 6.26 -6.17
N CYS A 77 -7.49 6.12 -5.38
CA CYS A 77 -7.60 4.97 -4.48
C CYS A 77 -7.63 3.64 -5.25
N TYR A 78 -8.36 3.54 -6.37
CA TYR A 78 -8.34 2.31 -7.19
C TYR A 78 -6.96 2.04 -7.79
N LEU A 79 -6.25 3.08 -8.23
CA LEU A 79 -4.85 2.95 -8.66
C LEU A 79 -3.96 2.47 -7.51
N GLY A 80 -4.16 2.97 -6.29
CA GLY A 80 -3.44 2.54 -5.09
C GLY A 80 -3.72 1.08 -4.73
N ILE A 81 -4.97 0.61 -4.84
CA ILE A 81 -5.34 -0.80 -4.69
C ILE A 81 -4.55 -1.64 -5.71
N PHE A 82 -4.58 -1.24 -6.98
CA PHE A 82 -3.84 -1.95 -8.03
C PHE A 82 -2.33 -2.00 -7.76
N LEU A 83 -1.72 -0.88 -7.38
CA LEU A 83 -0.30 -0.81 -7.04
C LEU A 83 0.04 -1.68 -5.82
N SER A 84 -0.81 -1.71 -4.79
CA SER A 84 -0.57 -2.55 -3.61
C SER A 84 -0.68 -4.05 -3.92
N ILE A 85 -1.54 -4.46 -4.86
CA ILE A 85 -1.57 -5.85 -5.36
C ILE A 85 -0.29 -6.18 -6.10
N ILE A 86 0.17 -5.31 -7.01
CA ILE A 86 1.44 -5.49 -7.73
C ILE A 86 2.59 -5.63 -6.74
N LEU A 87 2.66 -4.73 -5.75
CA LEU A 87 3.69 -4.73 -4.73
C LEU A 87 3.70 -6.08 -3.98
N LEU A 88 2.54 -6.57 -3.56
CA LEU A 88 2.41 -7.86 -2.88
C LEU A 88 2.87 -9.02 -3.77
N SER A 89 2.46 -9.04 -5.05
CA SER A 89 2.90 -10.04 -6.02
C SER A 89 4.42 -10.02 -6.20
N MET A 90 5.05 -8.84 -6.24
CA MET A 90 6.50 -8.72 -6.34
C MET A 90 7.22 -9.29 -5.11
N TYR A 91 6.69 -9.09 -3.90
CA TYR A 91 7.26 -9.72 -2.70
C TYR A 91 7.19 -11.25 -2.77
N PHE A 92 6.08 -11.82 -3.25
CA PHE A 92 5.95 -13.27 -3.42
C PHE A 92 6.90 -13.81 -4.50
N ILE A 93 7.06 -13.09 -5.62
CA ILE A 93 8.02 -13.44 -6.66
C ILE A 93 9.44 -13.39 -6.10
N GLU A 94 9.82 -12.32 -5.41
CA GLU A 94 11.16 -12.23 -4.83
C GLU A 94 11.42 -13.29 -3.77
N MET A 95 10.41 -13.66 -2.99
CA MET A 95 10.53 -14.75 -2.01
C MET A 95 10.94 -16.09 -2.67
N THR A 96 10.62 -16.32 -3.95
CA THR A 96 11.07 -17.53 -4.68
C THR A 96 12.58 -17.56 -4.95
N ASN A 97 13.26 -16.41 -4.86
CA ASN A 97 14.72 -16.31 -4.99
C ASN A 97 15.45 -16.63 -3.67
N PHE A 98 14.70 -16.88 -2.58
CA PHE A 98 15.23 -17.25 -1.27
C PHE A 98 14.97 -18.73 -0.99
N GLY A 99 16.00 -19.42 -0.49
CA GLY A 99 15.90 -20.73 0.13
C GLY A 99 15.50 -20.60 1.60
N ASN A 100 14.74 -21.57 2.11
CA ASN A 100 14.29 -21.61 3.51
C ASN A 100 13.61 -20.30 3.97
N SER A 101 12.90 -19.61 3.09
CA SER A 101 12.25 -18.34 3.41
C SER A 101 11.13 -18.53 4.43
N VAL A 102 11.20 -17.78 5.53
CA VAL A 102 10.14 -17.71 6.55
C VAL A 102 9.47 -16.34 6.46
N ILE A 103 8.15 -16.35 6.27
CA ILE A 103 7.34 -15.12 6.26
C ILE A 103 7.40 -14.47 7.64
N ALA A 104 7.76 -13.19 7.68
CA ALA A 104 7.83 -12.43 8.92
C ALA A 104 6.44 -11.90 9.31
N LEU A 105 6.20 -11.71 10.61
CA LEU A 105 4.95 -11.14 11.13
C LEU A 105 4.61 -9.77 10.49
N TRP A 106 5.64 -9.01 10.15
CA TRP A 106 5.52 -7.66 9.60
C TRP A 106 4.94 -7.61 8.17
N CYS A 107 4.84 -8.75 7.48
CA CYS A 107 4.16 -8.86 6.18
C CYS A 107 2.70 -8.38 6.24
N ILE A 108 2.09 -8.39 7.43
CA ILE A 108 0.74 -7.88 7.67
C ILE A 108 0.58 -6.41 7.26
N PHE A 109 1.65 -5.61 7.29
CA PHE A 109 1.59 -4.22 6.86
C PHE A 109 1.31 -4.09 5.36
N HIS A 110 1.81 -4.99 4.51
CA HIS A 110 1.52 -5.00 3.08
C HIS A 110 0.04 -5.28 2.80
N PHE A 111 -0.56 -6.20 3.57
CA PHE A 111 -2.00 -6.44 3.53
C PHE A 111 -2.80 -5.27 4.11
N ALA A 112 -2.31 -4.63 5.17
CA ALA A 112 -2.93 -3.47 5.78
C ALA A 112 -2.94 -2.25 4.85
N ILE A 113 -1.90 -2.06 4.01
CA ILE A 113 -1.86 -1.04 2.95
C ILE A 113 -3.01 -1.26 1.96
N LEU A 114 -3.13 -2.48 1.43
CA LEU A 114 -4.21 -2.85 0.51
C LEU A 114 -5.59 -2.63 1.15
N GLY A 115 -5.78 -3.13 2.38
CA GLY A 115 -7.03 -2.97 3.12
C GLY A 115 -7.38 -1.50 3.37
N SER A 116 -6.40 -0.68 3.73
CA SER A 116 -6.59 0.75 3.97
C SER A 116 -7.02 1.49 2.70
N TYR A 117 -6.42 1.18 1.54
CA TYR A 117 -6.88 1.74 0.26
C TYR A 117 -8.32 1.35 -0.08
N ILE A 118 -8.71 0.09 0.17
CA ILE A 118 -10.09 -0.38 -0.03
C ILE A 118 -11.05 0.38 0.88
N LEU A 119 -10.72 0.55 2.16
CA LEU A 119 -11.54 1.29 3.12
C LEU A 119 -11.65 2.77 2.76
N ALA A 120 -10.55 3.39 2.32
CA ALA A 120 -10.54 4.76 1.81
C ALA A 120 -11.47 4.90 0.59
N ALA A 121 -11.37 4.01 -0.39
CA ALA A 121 -12.22 4.01 -1.58
C ALA A 121 -13.71 3.88 -1.22
N ARG A 122 -14.05 2.97 -0.29
CA ARG A 122 -15.44 2.80 0.17
C ARG A 122 -15.97 4.05 0.86
N GLY A 123 -15.15 4.72 1.67
CA GLY A 123 -15.49 5.99 2.31
C GLY A 123 -15.79 7.08 1.29
N ILE A 124 -14.89 7.27 0.32
CA ILE A 124 -15.04 8.29 -0.74
C ILE A 124 -16.26 8.01 -1.61
N TRP A 125 -16.53 6.75 -1.96
CA TRP A 125 -17.69 6.39 -2.77
C TRP A 125 -19.03 6.69 -2.08
N LYS A 126 -19.13 6.41 -0.77
CA LYS A 126 -20.32 6.77 0.03
C LYS A 126 -20.54 8.28 0.06
N ASP A 127 -19.45 9.04 0.24
CA ASP A 127 -19.48 10.49 0.25
C ASP A 127 -19.96 11.08 -1.09
N GLU A 128 -19.44 10.56 -2.21
CA GLU A 128 -19.84 10.96 -3.56
C GLU A 128 -21.34 10.67 -3.80
N LYS A 129 -21.82 9.52 -3.35
CA LYS A 129 -23.23 9.12 -3.51
C LYS A 129 -24.17 10.04 -2.72
N LEU A 130 -23.78 10.46 -1.51
CA LEU A 130 -24.58 11.36 -0.68
C LEU A 130 -24.77 12.72 -1.36
N ILE A 131 -23.69 13.32 -1.85
CA ILE A 131 -23.74 14.62 -2.56
C ILE A 131 -24.62 14.51 -3.80
N ARG A 132 -24.42 13.47 -4.61
CA ARG A 132 -25.23 13.23 -5.81
C ARG A 132 -26.72 13.04 -5.51
N SER A 133 -27.07 12.49 -4.33
CA SER A 133 -28.46 12.37 -3.92
C SER A 133 -29.09 13.70 -3.51
N MET A 134 -28.31 14.60 -2.90
CA MET A 134 -28.77 15.94 -2.52
C MET A 134 -28.98 16.84 -3.74
N ASP A 135 -28.10 16.77 -4.74
CA ASP A 135 -28.23 17.54 -5.98
C ASP A 135 -29.46 17.13 -6.81
N ARG A 136 -30.02 15.93 -6.60
CA ARG A 136 -31.25 15.49 -7.29
C ARG A 136 -32.53 16.06 -6.69
N LEU A 137 -32.46 16.59 -5.46
CA LEU A 137 -33.60 17.15 -4.74
C LEU A 137 -33.67 18.68 -4.85
N ARG A 138 -32.65 19.30 -5.45
CA ARG A 138 -32.61 20.72 -5.80
C ARG A 138 -33.00 20.88 -7.26
#